data_AF-A0A8K0PLH2-F1
#
_entry.id   AF-A0A8K0PLH2-F1
#
_cell.length_a   1.000
_cell.length_b   1.000
_cell.length_c   1.000
_cell.angle_alpha   90.00
_cell.angle_beta   90.00
_cell.angle_gamma   90.00
#
_symmetry.space_group_name_H-M   'P 1'
#
loop_
_entity.id
_entity.type
_entity.pdbx_description
1 polymer ?
#
loop_
_entity_poly.entity_id
_entity_poly.type
_entity_poly.pdbx_seq_one_letter_code
_entity_poly.pdbx_strand_id
1 'polypeptide(L)'
;MLGASPVGVSRDEKSLEFLLGNSSTEYGAQRAALGYPEPFDIQHVEVGNEDNLNNGYQSYSTYRYKMFSDAILARYPNMTIIASAPGFDIPEQSQGQGWADYHLYGRPDHLVSQHHQYDILNRSVPVIAGEVAVVQGNLPDPSGWNRSLPRLEYPNMTGGCAEATYMIGAERNADVVQGITYAPLLNRVGRTQWFPDLISFTSDPADTTKTTSYLVNQQRRRR
;
A
#
# COMPACT_ATOMS: atom_id res chain seq x y z
N MET A 1 27.08 -12.16 -19.14
CA MET A 1 26.13 -11.63 -20.14
C MET A 1 24.74 -11.73 -19.54
N LEU A 2 24.20 -10.63 -19.04
CA LEU A 2 22.79 -10.57 -18.62
C LEU A 2 21.96 -10.51 -19.92
N GLY A 3 21.09 -11.51 -20.12
CA GLY A 3 20.16 -11.52 -21.25
C GLY A 3 19.25 -10.29 -21.19
N ALA A 4 18.76 -9.84 -22.35
CA ALA A 4 17.88 -8.67 -22.41
C ALA A 4 16.65 -8.86 -21.51
N SER A 5 16.48 -7.96 -20.53
CA SER A 5 15.29 -7.92 -19.68
C SER A 5 14.04 -7.65 -20.54
N PRO A 6 12.89 -8.27 -20.25
CA PRO A 6 11.62 -7.96 -20.91
C PRO A 6 11.31 -6.45 -20.86
N VAL A 7 10.63 -5.91 -21.88
CA VAL A 7 10.44 -4.45 -22.04
C VAL A 7 9.86 -3.76 -20.79
N GLY A 8 8.92 -4.40 -20.09
CA GLY A 8 8.36 -3.88 -18.83
C GLY A 8 9.38 -3.81 -17.69
N VAL A 9 10.12 -4.90 -17.47
CA VAL A 9 11.21 -4.98 -16.49
C VAL A 9 12.28 -3.91 -16.77
N SER A 10 12.59 -3.67 -18.05
CA SER A 10 13.58 -2.66 -18.43
C SER A 10 13.21 -1.22 -18.05
N ARG A 11 11.92 -0.90 -17.90
CA ARG A 11 11.48 0.44 -17.47
C ARG A 11 11.63 0.62 -15.97
N ASP A 12 11.29 -0.40 -15.19
CA ASP A 12 11.36 -0.34 -13.73
C ASP A 12 12.80 -0.38 -13.24
N GLU A 13 13.67 -1.14 -13.93
CA GLU A 13 15.12 -1.09 -13.71
C GLU A 13 15.70 0.32 -13.86
N LYS A 14 15.26 1.09 -14.88
CA LYS A 14 15.70 2.48 -15.08
C LYS A 14 15.21 3.42 -13.97
N SER A 15 13.98 3.22 -13.53
CA SER A 15 13.40 4.01 -12.43
C SER A 15 14.15 3.74 -11.12
N LEU A 16 14.46 2.47 -10.83
CA LEU A 16 15.26 2.11 -9.67
C LEU A 16 16.70 2.60 -9.77
N GLU A 17 17.32 2.56 -10.95
CA GLU A 17 18.66 3.13 -11.14
C GLU A 17 18.67 4.65 -10.95
N PHE A 18 17.64 5.35 -11.42
CA PHE A 18 17.49 6.78 -11.17
C PHE A 18 17.45 7.07 -9.66
N LEU A 19 16.69 6.28 -8.90
CA LEU A 19 16.51 6.51 -7.46
C LEU A 19 17.72 6.05 -6.62
N LEU A 20 18.29 4.90 -6.93
CA LEU A 20 19.23 4.16 -6.08
C LEU A 20 20.66 4.09 -6.65
N GLY A 21 20.83 4.37 -7.94
CA GLY A 21 22.11 4.30 -8.64
C GLY A 21 23.08 5.39 -8.20
N ASN A 22 24.37 5.08 -8.24
CA ASN A 22 25.42 6.09 -8.04
C ASN A 22 25.37 7.14 -9.17
N SER A 23 25.80 8.36 -8.91
CA SER A 23 25.84 9.43 -9.92
C SER A 23 26.74 9.14 -11.14
N SER A 24 27.55 8.07 -11.10
CA SER A 24 28.32 7.58 -12.24
C SER A 24 27.54 6.68 -13.21
N THR A 25 26.34 6.21 -12.85
CA THR A 25 25.48 5.43 -13.74
C THR A 25 24.63 6.35 -14.62
N GLU A 26 24.02 5.82 -15.68
CA GLU A 26 23.28 6.64 -16.65
C GLU A 26 22.13 7.41 -15.98
N TYR A 27 21.26 6.69 -15.26
CA TYR A 27 20.10 7.31 -14.63
C TYR A 27 20.43 7.97 -13.29
N GLY A 28 21.46 7.49 -12.58
CA GLY A 28 21.99 8.17 -11.40
C GLY A 28 22.60 9.53 -11.73
N ALA A 29 23.29 9.66 -12.87
CA ALA A 29 23.80 10.94 -13.38
C ALA A 29 22.66 11.91 -13.72
N GLN A 30 21.54 11.42 -14.26
CA GLN A 30 20.35 12.24 -14.52
C GLN A 30 19.74 12.76 -13.21
N ARG A 31 19.62 11.90 -12.17
CA ARG A 31 19.19 12.33 -10.83
C ARG A 31 20.12 13.41 -10.27
N ALA A 32 21.44 13.21 -10.38
CA ALA A 32 22.43 14.17 -9.91
C ALA A 32 22.35 15.52 -10.65
N ALA A 33 22.14 15.52 -11.96
CA ALA A 33 21.97 16.72 -12.77
C ALA A 33 20.70 17.53 -12.40
N LEU A 34 19.70 16.88 -11.80
CA LEU A 34 18.50 17.53 -11.25
C LEU A 34 18.70 18.10 -9.83
N GLY A 35 19.91 18.01 -9.27
CA GLY A 35 20.25 18.56 -7.95
C GLY A 35 20.26 17.54 -6.81
N TYR A 36 20.12 16.24 -7.10
CA TYR A 36 20.09 15.16 -6.11
C TYR A 36 21.26 14.20 -6.33
N PRO A 37 22.50 14.56 -5.93
CA PRO A 37 23.69 13.76 -6.24
C PRO A 37 23.69 12.40 -5.53
N GLU A 38 23.24 12.36 -4.28
CA GLU A 38 23.20 11.13 -3.49
C GLU A 38 21.98 10.26 -3.84
N PRO A 39 22.11 8.92 -3.82
CA PRO A 39 20.97 8.01 -3.92
C PRO A 39 19.94 8.24 -2.82
N PHE A 40 18.66 7.99 -3.13
CA PHE A 40 17.60 7.97 -2.11
C PHE A 40 17.69 6.69 -1.26
N ASP A 41 17.34 6.80 0.01
CA ASP A 41 17.20 5.64 0.90
C ASP A 41 15.82 5.00 0.69
N ILE A 42 15.78 3.98 -0.17
CA ILE A 42 14.58 3.18 -0.45
C ILE A 42 14.88 1.74 -0.11
N GLN A 43 14.11 1.20 0.82
CA GLN A 43 14.25 -0.16 1.33
C GLN A 43 13.16 -1.12 0.86
N HIS A 44 12.06 -0.57 0.32
CA HIS A 44 10.87 -1.32 -0.06
C HIS A 44 10.44 -0.96 -1.48
N VAL A 45 10.08 -1.96 -2.27
CA VAL A 45 9.44 -1.80 -3.58
C VAL A 45 8.24 -2.73 -3.64
N GLU A 46 7.07 -2.18 -3.94
CA GLU A 46 5.90 -2.98 -4.28
C GLU A 46 5.91 -3.33 -5.77
N VAL A 47 5.66 -4.59 -6.09
CA VAL A 47 5.55 -5.07 -7.47
C VAL A 47 4.08 -5.12 -7.85
N GLY A 48 3.64 -4.10 -8.58
CA GLY A 48 2.25 -3.99 -9.03
C GLY A 48 1.35 -3.23 -8.06
N ASN A 49 0.04 -3.42 -8.17
CA ASN A 49 -0.99 -2.86 -7.29
C ASN A 49 -2.32 -3.57 -7.56
N GLU A 50 -2.93 -4.17 -6.54
CA GLU A 50 -4.20 -4.89 -6.65
C GLU A 50 -4.26 -5.87 -7.82
N ASP A 51 -3.19 -6.62 -8.04
CA ASP A 51 -3.05 -7.53 -9.19
C ASP A 51 -4.03 -8.71 -9.16
N ASN A 52 -4.77 -8.87 -8.06
CA ASN A 52 -5.91 -9.78 -7.94
C ASN A 52 -7.17 -9.28 -8.69
N LEU A 53 -7.25 -7.99 -9.03
CA LEU A 53 -8.38 -7.44 -9.79
C LEU A 53 -8.30 -7.76 -11.28
N ASN A 54 -9.43 -7.60 -11.99
CA ASN A 54 -9.53 -7.72 -13.44
C ASN A 54 -8.92 -9.03 -14.02
N ASN A 55 -9.04 -10.14 -13.30
CA ASN A 55 -8.45 -11.44 -13.64
C ASN A 55 -6.90 -11.44 -13.72
N GLY A 56 -6.24 -10.48 -13.07
CA GLY A 56 -4.79 -10.37 -13.06
C GLY A 56 -4.08 -11.43 -12.23
N TYR A 57 -4.78 -12.04 -11.25
CA TYR A 57 -4.17 -12.89 -10.22
C TYR A 57 -3.37 -14.04 -10.82
N GLN A 58 -3.91 -14.72 -11.83
CA GLN A 58 -3.25 -15.87 -12.43
C GLN A 58 -1.92 -15.48 -13.07
N SER A 59 -1.89 -14.42 -13.88
CA SER A 59 -0.63 -13.95 -14.48
C SER A 59 0.36 -13.42 -13.44
N TYR A 60 -0.15 -12.77 -12.38
CA TYR A 60 0.66 -12.24 -11.29
C TYR A 60 1.40 -13.36 -10.57
N SER A 61 0.64 -14.34 -10.11
CA SER A 61 1.12 -15.47 -9.30
C SER A 61 1.94 -16.47 -10.08
N THR A 62 1.68 -16.62 -11.38
CA THR A 62 2.40 -17.61 -12.20
C THR A 62 3.75 -17.12 -12.71
N TYR A 63 3.89 -15.84 -13.08
CA TYR A 63 5.16 -15.36 -13.63
C TYR A 63 5.50 -13.90 -13.36
N ARG A 64 4.53 -12.97 -13.28
CA ARG A 64 4.90 -11.54 -13.22
C ARG A 64 5.63 -11.19 -11.94
N TYR A 65 5.09 -11.54 -10.77
CA TYR A 65 5.74 -11.22 -9.50
C TYR A 65 7.18 -11.74 -9.48
N LYS A 66 7.36 -13.03 -9.80
CA LYS A 66 8.68 -13.67 -9.84
C LYS A 66 9.63 -12.98 -10.82
N MET A 67 9.17 -12.70 -12.03
CA MET A 67 10.00 -12.08 -13.07
C MET A 67 10.53 -10.71 -12.62
N PHE A 68 9.69 -9.90 -11.98
CA PHE A 68 10.11 -8.60 -11.45
C PHE A 68 10.95 -8.72 -10.19
N SER A 69 10.58 -9.58 -9.23
CA SER A 69 11.34 -9.75 -8.00
C SER A 69 12.75 -10.29 -8.26
N ASP A 70 12.90 -11.28 -9.14
CA ASP A 70 14.22 -11.80 -9.55
C ASP A 70 15.11 -10.69 -10.14
N ALA A 71 14.55 -9.85 -11.02
CA ALA A 71 15.29 -8.79 -11.69
C ALA A 71 15.73 -7.67 -10.73
N ILE A 72 14.87 -7.33 -9.76
CA ILE A 72 15.17 -6.34 -8.73
C ILE A 72 16.24 -6.88 -7.78
N LEU A 73 16.03 -8.07 -7.21
CA LEU A 73 16.93 -8.67 -6.23
C LEU A 73 18.31 -9.01 -6.81
N ALA A 74 18.41 -9.26 -8.12
CA ALA A 74 19.70 -9.44 -8.79
C ALA A 74 20.59 -8.18 -8.75
N ARG A 75 20.01 -6.98 -8.62
CA ARG A 75 20.75 -5.70 -8.52
C ARG A 75 20.73 -5.11 -7.12
N TYR A 76 19.64 -5.32 -6.39
CA TYR A 76 19.37 -4.76 -5.07
C TYR A 76 19.03 -5.91 -4.11
N PRO A 77 20.02 -6.73 -3.71
CA PRO A 77 19.78 -7.97 -2.97
C PRO A 77 19.16 -7.77 -1.57
N ASN A 78 19.26 -6.56 -1.01
CA ASN A 78 18.69 -6.22 0.28
C ASN A 78 17.33 -5.52 0.19
N MET A 79 16.76 -5.37 -1.02
CA MET A 79 15.46 -4.71 -1.21
C MET A 79 14.34 -5.61 -0.72
N THR A 80 13.45 -5.07 0.12
CA THR A 80 12.18 -5.72 0.46
C THR A 80 11.20 -5.60 -0.69
N ILE A 81 10.65 -6.73 -1.13
CA ILE A 81 9.71 -6.79 -2.24
C ILE A 81 8.30 -7.04 -1.70
N ILE A 82 7.39 -6.11 -1.92
CA ILE A 82 6.01 -6.22 -1.45
C ILE A 82 5.13 -6.75 -2.60
N ALA A 83 4.38 -7.81 -2.34
CA ALA A 83 3.43 -8.36 -3.29
C ALA A 83 2.07 -7.68 -3.16
N SER A 84 1.47 -7.29 -4.28
CA SER A 84 0.24 -6.51 -4.36
C SER A 84 -1.07 -7.31 -4.33
N ALA A 85 -1.01 -8.63 -4.10
CA ALA A 85 -2.16 -9.52 -4.15
C ALA A 85 -2.39 -10.20 -2.80
N PRO A 86 -3.57 -10.04 -2.16
CA PRO A 86 -3.84 -10.64 -0.86
C PRO A 86 -3.92 -12.18 -0.96
N GLY A 87 -3.39 -12.87 0.04
CA GLY A 87 -3.37 -14.35 0.07
C GLY A 87 -2.43 -14.98 -0.95
N PHE A 88 -1.54 -14.20 -1.55
CA PHE A 88 -0.48 -14.68 -2.41
C PHE A 88 0.63 -15.35 -1.57
N ASP A 89 0.96 -16.58 -1.91
CA ASP A 89 2.11 -17.27 -1.33
C ASP A 89 3.40 -16.66 -1.88
N ILE A 90 4.13 -15.94 -1.03
CA ILE A 90 5.42 -15.37 -1.38
C ILE A 90 6.38 -16.51 -1.76
N PRO A 91 6.88 -16.55 -3.01
CA PRO A 91 7.81 -17.57 -3.44
C PRO A 91 9.11 -17.51 -2.63
N GLU A 92 9.65 -18.67 -2.26
CA GLU A 92 10.91 -18.83 -1.51
C GLU A 92 12.08 -18.07 -2.16
N GLN A 93 12.05 -17.93 -3.49
CA GLN A 93 13.07 -17.22 -4.27
C GLN A 93 13.13 -15.72 -3.98
N SER A 94 12.13 -15.16 -3.29
CA SER A 94 12.19 -13.82 -2.72
C SER A 94 13.14 -13.72 -1.52
N GLN A 95 13.98 -14.75 -1.27
CA GLN A 95 15.07 -14.91 -0.29
C GLN A 95 14.80 -14.38 1.14
N GLY A 96 13.54 -14.37 1.57
CA GLY A 96 13.14 -13.79 2.86
C GLY A 96 12.93 -12.26 2.84
N GLN A 97 13.08 -11.61 1.68
CA GLN A 97 12.77 -10.20 1.44
C GLN A 97 11.30 -9.96 1.05
N GLY A 98 10.48 -11.00 0.87
CA GLY A 98 9.11 -10.85 0.37
C GLY A 98 8.09 -10.54 1.46
N TRP A 99 7.32 -9.47 1.27
CA TRP A 99 6.19 -9.05 2.11
C TRP A 99 4.88 -9.09 1.27
N ALA A 100 3.73 -8.96 1.92
CA ALA A 100 2.43 -8.87 1.23
C ALA A 100 1.66 -7.59 1.60
N ASP A 101 0.91 -7.04 0.65
CA ASP A 101 -0.01 -5.92 0.87
C ASP A 101 -1.47 -6.40 0.96
N TYR A 102 -2.17 -5.89 1.98
CA TYR A 102 -3.61 -6.05 2.18
C TYR A 102 -4.34 -4.73 2.03
N HIS A 103 -5.33 -4.71 1.15
CA HIS A 103 -6.26 -3.59 1.01
C HIS A 103 -7.60 -3.94 1.65
N LEU A 104 -8.10 -3.07 2.55
CA LEU A 104 -9.38 -3.21 3.22
C LEU A 104 -10.20 -1.93 3.16
N TYR A 105 -11.01 -1.83 2.11
CA TYR A 105 -12.15 -0.94 2.06
C TYR A 105 -13.39 -1.65 2.60
N GLY A 106 -14.15 -1.02 3.48
CA GLY A 106 -15.31 -1.67 4.07
C GLY A 106 -16.31 -0.73 4.73
N ARG A 107 -17.21 -1.35 5.50
CA ARG A 107 -18.17 -0.71 6.39
C ARG A 107 -17.68 -0.82 7.85
N PRO A 108 -18.22 -0.04 8.79
CA PRO A 108 -17.82 -0.10 10.19
C PRO A 108 -17.89 -1.51 10.79
N ASP A 109 -19.00 -2.23 10.59
CA ASP A 109 -19.18 -3.60 11.07
C ASP A 109 -18.15 -4.58 10.47
N HIS A 110 -17.89 -4.48 9.16
CA HIS A 110 -16.89 -5.27 8.48
C HIS A 110 -15.50 -5.05 9.07
N LEU A 111 -15.02 -3.81 9.20
CA LEU A 111 -13.69 -3.55 9.76
C LEU A 111 -13.56 -4.01 11.21
N VAL A 112 -14.61 -3.85 12.02
CA VAL A 112 -14.63 -4.36 13.40
C VAL A 112 -14.52 -5.89 13.41
N SER A 113 -15.23 -6.59 12.52
CA SER A 113 -15.13 -8.05 12.40
C SER A 113 -13.72 -8.53 12.00
N GLN A 114 -12.95 -7.69 11.30
CA GLN A 114 -11.56 -7.99 10.92
C GLN A 114 -10.55 -7.74 12.05
N HIS A 115 -10.97 -7.42 13.27
CA HIS A 115 -10.08 -7.16 14.41
C HIS A 115 -9.09 -8.30 14.71
N HIS A 116 -9.43 -9.54 14.36
CA HIS A 116 -8.58 -10.72 14.54
C HIS A 116 -7.97 -11.25 13.23
N GLN A 117 -8.11 -10.53 12.10
CA GLN A 117 -7.65 -10.97 10.78
C GLN A 117 -6.15 -11.33 10.81
N TYR A 118 -5.35 -10.55 11.53
CA TYR A 118 -3.91 -10.76 11.59
C TYR A 118 -3.47 -11.86 12.56
N ASP A 119 -4.34 -12.33 13.46
CA ASP A 119 -3.99 -13.30 14.51
C ASP A 119 -3.61 -14.68 13.94
N ILE A 120 -4.01 -14.97 12.69
CA ILE A 120 -3.85 -16.27 12.03
C ILE A 120 -2.76 -16.27 10.95
N LEU A 121 -2.08 -15.14 10.71
CA LEU A 121 -1.10 -15.05 9.64
C LEU A 121 0.19 -15.80 9.97
N ASN A 122 0.85 -16.28 8.93
CA ASN A 122 2.21 -16.82 9.02
C ASN A 122 3.19 -15.72 9.46
N ARG A 123 3.84 -15.90 10.62
CA ARG A 123 4.78 -14.91 11.18
C ARG A 123 6.09 -14.79 10.41
N SER A 124 6.37 -15.71 9.48
CA SER A 124 7.55 -15.66 8.62
C SER A 124 7.41 -14.72 7.41
N VAL A 125 6.20 -14.23 7.12
CA VAL A 125 5.93 -13.33 5.99
C VAL A 125 5.35 -12.03 6.52
N PRO A 126 6.15 -10.96 6.64
CA PRO A 126 5.64 -9.67 7.08
C PRO A 126 4.64 -9.09 6.08
N VAL A 127 3.74 -8.25 6.59
CA VAL A 127 2.67 -7.67 5.79
C VAL A 127 2.54 -6.17 6.05
N ILE A 128 2.01 -5.46 5.07
CA ILE A 128 1.47 -4.12 5.23
C ILE A 128 -0.03 -4.15 4.96
N ALA A 129 -0.74 -3.18 5.55
CA ALA A 129 -2.09 -2.84 5.18
C ALA A 129 -2.05 -1.50 4.42
N GLY A 130 -1.70 -1.56 3.14
CA GLY A 130 -1.37 -0.42 2.28
C GLY A 130 -2.56 0.52 2.04
N GLU A 131 -3.78 -0.01 2.06
CA GLU A 131 -4.98 0.79 1.87
C GLU A 131 -6.10 0.36 2.81
N VAL A 132 -6.50 1.26 3.72
CA VAL A 132 -7.57 0.98 4.69
C VAL A 132 -8.51 2.18 4.83
N ALA A 133 -9.81 1.97 4.65
CA ALA A 133 -10.81 2.98 4.99
C ALA A 133 -12.22 2.39 5.17
N VAL A 134 -12.99 3.00 6.06
CA VAL A 134 -14.45 2.88 6.02
C VAL A 134 -14.99 3.78 4.92
N VAL A 135 -15.58 3.16 3.90
CA VAL A 135 -16.08 3.87 2.71
C VAL A 135 -17.60 4.00 2.67
N GLN A 136 -18.32 3.21 3.48
CA GLN A 136 -19.79 3.15 3.49
C GLN A 136 -20.31 3.01 4.91
N GLY A 137 -21.57 3.42 5.15
CA GLY A 137 -22.30 3.08 6.38
C GLY A 137 -22.71 1.61 6.41
N ASN A 138 -23.05 1.10 7.61
CA ASN A 138 -23.53 -0.28 7.77
C ASN A 138 -24.82 -0.52 6.98
N LEU A 139 -24.96 -1.74 6.46
CA LEU A 139 -26.19 -2.27 5.88
C LEU A 139 -26.62 -3.54 6.63
N PRO A 140 -27.85 -4.04 6.43
CA PRO A 140 -28.29 -5.28 7.09
C PRO A 140 -27.41 -6.51 6.78
N ASP A 141 -26.76 -6.53 5.62
CA ASP A 141 -25.73 -7.52 5.30
C ASP A 141 -24.35 -6.99 5.72
N PRO A 142 -23.66 -7.65 6.67
CA PRO A 142 -22.34 -7.23 7.14
C PRO A 142 -21.22 -7.56 6.14
N SER A 143 -21.53 -8.00 4.91
CA SER A 143 -20.53 -8.21 3.87
C SER A 143 -19.91 -6.89 3.39
N GLY A 144 -18.57 -6.83 3.41
CA GLY A 144 -17.71 -5.86 2.74
C GLY A 144 -18.29 -4.45 2.48
N TRP A 145 -18.00 -3.91 1.30
CA TRP A 145 -18.68 -2.73 0.77
C TRP A 145 -19.22 -3.04 -0.62
N ASN A 146 -20.21 -2.26 -1.07
CA ASN A 146 -20.83 -2.46 -2.38
C ASN A 146 -20.52 -1.29 -3.30
N ARG A 147 -19.74 -1.55 -4.35
CA ARG A 147 -19.30 -0.52 -5.32
C ARG A 147 -20.44 0.25 -5.99
N SER A 148 -21.63 -0.34 -6.07
CA SER A 148 -22.82 0.26 -6.68
C SER A 148 -23.61 1.17 -5.72
N LEU A 149 -23.25 1.21 -4.44
CA LEU A 149 -23.91 2.06 -3.44
C LEU A 149 -23.10 3.35 -3.17
N PRO A 150 -23.77 4.44 -2.75
CA PRO A 150 -23.09 5.67 -2.38
C PRO A 150 -22.05 5.44 -1.28
N ARG A 151 -20.97 6.22 -1.32
CA ARG A 151 -19.94 6.24 -0.28
C ARG A 151 -20.18 7.39 0.68
N LEU A 152 -19.56 7.31 1.85
CA LEU A 152 -19.49 8.43 2.78
C LEU A 152 -18.73 9.57 2.12
N GLU A 153 -19.34 10.74 2.01
CA GLU A 153 -18.67 11.93 1.46
C GLU A 153 -17.47 12.34 2.33
N TYR A 154 -17.59 12.18 3.66
CA TYR A 154 -16.52 12.42 4.61
C TYR A 154 -16.48 11.29 5.64
N PRO A 155 -15.29 11.02 6.23
CA PRO A 155 -15.19 10.13 7.37
C PRO A 155 -16.05 10.66 8.54
N ASN A 156 -16.66 9.74 9.27
CA ASN A 156 -17.47 10.06 10.45
C ASN A 156 -16.95 9.32 11.70
N MET A 157 -17.54 9.59 12.87
CA MET A 157 -17.08 9.01 14.14
C MET A 157 -17.22 7.48 14.15
N THR A 158 -18.31 6.92 13.63
CA THR A 158 -18.51 5.47 13.57
C THR A 158 -17.43 4.79 12.73
N GLY A 159 -17.12 5.36 11.55
CA GLY A 159 -16.03 4.88 10.70
C GLY A 159 -14.67 4.96 11.38
N GLY A 160 -14.36 6.11 11.98
CA GLY A 160 -13.10 6.29 12.72
C GLY A 160 -12.92 5.31 13.88
N CYS A 161 -13.98 5.01 14.64
CA CYS A 161 -13.92 4.00 15.71
C CYS A 161 -13.71 2.57 15.17
N ALA A 162 -14.33 2.23 14.04
CA ALA A 162 -14.13 0.94 13.39
C ALA A 162 -12.71 0.77 12.84
N GLU A 163 -12.19 1.80 12.16
CA GLU A 163 -10.79 1.86 11.71
C GLU A 163 -9.82 1.73 12.88
N ALA A 164 -10.09 2.44 13.98
CA ALA A 164 -9.30 2.32 15.19
C ALA A 164 -9.32 0.89 15.74
N THR A 165 -10.46 0.21 15.72
CA THR A 165 -10.61 -1.18 16.21
C THR A 165 -9.79 -2.14 15.35
N TYR A 166 -9.85 -1.99 14.03
CA TYR A 166 -9.01 -2.75 13.09
C TYR A 166 -7.52 -2.50 13.33
N MET A 167 -7.10 -1.24 13.48
CA MET A 167 -5.72 -0.85 13.75
C MET A 167 -5.19 -1.41 15.09
N ILE A 168 -6.03 -1.59 16.12
CA ILE A 168 -5.61 -2.27 17.37
C ILE A 168 -5.29 -3.75 17.08
N GLY A 169 -6.06 -4.39 16.20
CA GLY A 169 -5.76 -5.76 15.74
C GLY A 169 -4.41 -5.83 15.05
N ALA A 170 -4.11 -4.88 14.16
CA ALA A 170 -2.80 -4.75 13.52
C ALA A 170 -1.67 -4.52 14.55
N GLU A 171 -1.86 -3.58 15.49
CA GLU A 171 -0.87 -3.25 16.53
C GLU A 171 -0.58 -4.44 17.47
N ARG A 172 -1.61 -5.25 17.79
CA ARG A 172 -1.42 -6.50 18.54
C ARG A 172 -0.52 -7.49 17.81
N ASN A 173 -0.51 -7.44 16.47
CA ASN A 173 0.27 -8.32 15.60
C ASN A 173 1.46 -7.57 14.97
N ALA A 174 2.05 -6.61 15.69
CA ALA A 174 3.20 -5.83 15.21
C ALA A 174 4.47 -6.66 14.97
N ASP A 175 4.48 -7.93 15.39
CA ASP A 175 5.51 -8.91 15.00
C ASP A 175 5.45 -9.26 13.49
N VAL A 176 4.28 -9.16 12.85
CA VAL A 176 4.10 -9.41 11.42
C VAL A 176 3.62 -8.19 10.63
N VAL A 177 2.78 -7.33 11.20
CA VAL A 177 2.23 -6.15 10.51
C VAL A 177 3.19 -4.98 10.65
N GLN A 178 3.86 -4.63 9.56
CA GLN A 178 4.93 -3.63 9.52
C GLN A 178 4.43 -2.21 9.26
N GLY A 179 3.21 -2.07 8.74
CA GLY A 179 2.63 -0.78 8.41
C GLY A 179 1.14 -0.85 8.12
N ILE A 180 0.45 0.27 8.37
CA ILE A 180 -0.94 0.47 7.99
C ILE A 180 -1.12 1.91 7.49
N THR A 181 -1.80 2.07 6.37
CA THR A 181 -2.01 3.36 5.70
C THR A 181 -3.46 3.55 5.32
N TYR A 182 -3.99 4.72 5.68
CA TYR A 182 -5.32 5.14 5.25
C TYR A 182 -5.28 5.55 3.78
N ALA A 183 -6.29 5.14 3.02
CA ALA A 183 -6.43 5.52 1.62
C ALA A 183 -7.86 5.97 1.26
N PRO A 184 -8.01 7.02 0.42
CA PRO A 184 -6.96 7.92 -0.06
C PRO A 184 -6.60 9.03 0.95
N LEU A 185 -5.42 9.60 0.80
CA LEU A 185 -4.90 10.60 1.75
C LEU A 185 -5.51 12.00 1.57
N LEU A 186 -5.74 12.42 0.34
CA LEU A 186 -6.00 13.82 -0.01
C LEU A 186 -7.21 13.96 -0.95
N ASN A 187 -8.09 14.91 -0.64
CA ASN A 187 -9.21 15.32 -1.50
C ASN A 187 -9.18 16.82 -1.77
N ARG A 188 -9.14 17.21 -3.05
CA ARG A 188 -9.39 18.59 -3.46
C ARG A 188 -10.90 18.79 -3.63
N VAL A 189 -11.51 19.51 -2.70
CA VAL A 189 -12.97 19.75 -2.71
C VAL A 189 -13.41 20.41 -4.02
N GLY A 190 -14.43 19.85 -4.66
CA GLY A 190 -14.94 20.27 -5.97
C GLY A 190 -14.22 19.62 -7.17
N ARG A 191 -13.19 18.80 -6.93
CA ARG A 191 -12.50 17.98 -7.94
C ARG A 191 -12.21 16.59 -7.39
N THR A 192 -13.27 15.90 -6.93
CA THR A 192 -13.17 14.63 -6.23
C THR A 192 -13.46 13.44 -7.15
N GLN A 193 -12.65 12.38 -7.06
CA GLN A 193 -12.83 11.13 -7.83
C GLN A 193 -13.17 9.93 -6.94
N TRP A 194 -12.83 10.02 -5.65
CA TRP A 194 -13.02 8.96 -4.66
C TRP A 194 -13.50 9.59 -3.35
N PHE A 195 -14.22 8.83 -2.55
CA PHE A 195 -14.64 9.21 -1.22
C PHE A 195 -14.64 7.99 -0.29
N PRO A 196 -14.48 8.18 1.03
CA PRO A 196 -13.98 9.39 1.68
C PRO A 196 -12.44 9.49 1.62
N ASP A 197 -11.86 10.59 2.10
CA ASP A 197 -10.41 10.84 2.12
C ASP A 197 -9.95 11.38 3.49
N LEU A 198 -8.68 11.15 3.84
CA LEU A 198 -8.16 11.49 5.17
C LEU A 198 -8.12 13.00 5.43
N ILE A 199 -7.74 13.80 4.44
CA ILE A 199 -7.64 15.25 4.50
C ILE A 199 -8.32 15.84 3.28
N SER A 200 -9.27 16.76 3.52
CA SER A 200 -9.92 17.53 2.45
C SER A 200 -9.40 18.97 2.44
N PHE A 201 -9.19 19.57 1.27
CA PHE A 201 -8.65 20.92 1.16
C PHE A 201 -9.22 21.72 -0.02
N THR A 202 -9.19 23.06 0.10
CA THR A 202 -9.49 23.98 -0.99
C THR A 202 -8.23 24.65 -1.57
N SER A 203 -8.40 25.66 -2.42
CA SER A 203 -7.28 26.50 -2.87
C SER A 203 -6.88 27.50 -1.78
N ASP A 204 -7.77 27.74 -0.82
CA ASP A 204 -7.45 28.44 0.41
C ASP A 204 -6.96 27.40 1.44
N PRO A 205 -5.68 27.49 1.89
CA PRO A 205 -5.17 26.59 2.93
C PRO A 205 -5.97 26.65 4.24
N ALA A 206 -6.67 27.76 4.53
CA ALA A 206 -7.52 27.90 5.70
C ALA A 206 -8.70 26.92 5.71
N ASP A 207 -9.13 26.42 4.54
CA ASP A 207 -10.21 25.45 4.40
C ASP A 207 -9.73 23.98 4.46
N THR A 208 -8.51 23.74 4.94
CA THR A 208 -8.00 22.36 5.09
C THR A 208 -8.67 21.69 6.29
N THR A 209 -9.42 20.63 6.03
CA THR A 209 -10.15 19.85 7.04
C THR A 209 -9.44 18.54 7.35
N LYS A 210 -9.14 18.35 8.62
CA LYS A 210 -8.67 17.09 9.20
C LYS A 210 -9.88 16.27 9.65
N THR A 211 -10.09 15.12 9.04
CA THR A 211 -11.29 14.29 9.27
C THR A 211 -11.22 13.54 10.60
N THR A 212 -12.32 12.88 10.98
CA THR A 212 -12.34 11.98 12.15
C THR A 212 -11.28 10.89 12.02
N SER A 213 -11.13 10.29 10.84
CA SER A 213 -10.09 9.30 10.55
C SER A 213 -8.67 9.88 10.62
N TYR A 214 -8.46 11.15 10.26
CA TYR A 214 -7.16 11.81 10.45
C TYR A 214 -6.76 11.83 11.91
N LEU A 215 -7.69 12.15 12.80
CA LEU A 215 -7.43 12.20 14.24
C LEU A 215 -7.07 10.81 14.81
N VAL A 216 -7.74 9.76 14.33
CA VAL A 216 -7.40 8.36 14.67
C VAL A 216 -5.95 8.03 14.24
N ASN A 217 -5.59 8.33 12.99
CA ASN A 217 -4.25 8.08 12.46
C ASN A 217 -3.17 8.93 13.17
N GLN A 218 -3.47 10.18 13.52
CA GLN A 218 -2.53 11.07 14.21
C GLN A 218 -2.20 10.59 15.63
N GLN A 219 -3.19 10.13 16.40
CA GLN A 219 -2.99 9.70 17.78
C GLN A 219 -2.02 8.52 17.88
N ARG A 220 -2.01 7.64 16.87
CA ARG A 220 -1.17 6.44 16.85
C ARG A 220 0.29 6.70 16.48
N ARG A 221 0.58 7.77 15.73
CA ARG A 221 1.97 8.14 15.35
C ARG A 221 2.78 8.78 16.49
N ARG A 222 2.15 9.08 17.63
CA ARG A 222 2.78 9.80 18.75
C ARG A 222 3.22 8.90 19.91
N ARG A 223 3.21 7.58 19.71
CA ARG A 223 3.70 6.57 20.65
C ARG A 223 4.91 5.90 20.05
#